data_AF-A0A0Q9IZF4-F1
#
_entry.id   AF-A0A0Q9IZF4-F1
#
_cell.length_a   1.000
_cell.length_b   1.000
_cell.length_c   1.000
_cell.angle_alpha   90.00
_cell.angle_beta   90.00
_cell.angle_gamma   90.00
#
_symmetry.space_group_name_H-M   'P 1'
#
loop_
_entity.id
_entity.type
_entity.pdbx_description
1 polymer ?
#
loop_
_entity_poly.entity_id
_entity_poly.type
_entity_poly.pdbx_seq_one_letter_code
_entity_poly.pdbx_strand_id
1 'polypeptide(L)'
;MRSISFVFLILIILISGCSGSSQTKVRSKSMLYDFNEPFRFPFEVNEVRTEIAMDNPDSLQQYVFHYKNKQTTQEIKCILSKVIDEPEDISFKQGKQPLKLENGKQAYYEEDETSQSIWWEGDNGFVARFVYYINGNREQLDKYKLDKSDLIELANQVQ
;
A
#
# COMPACT_ATOMS: atom_id res chain seq x y z
N MET A 1 49.16 29.66 -42.69
CA MET A 1 48.15 29.49 -41.61
C MET A 1 46.99 28.69 -42.18
N ARG A 2 46.61 27.63 -41.48
CA ARG A 2 45.75 26.53 -41.96
C ARG A 2 44.28 26.97 -42.03
N SER A 3 43.65 26.75 -43.18
CA SER A 3 42.20 26.82 -43.34
C SER A 3 41.59 25.64 -42.57
N ILE A 4 41.13 25.89 -41.35
CA ILE A 4 40.40 24.92 -40.56
C ILE A 4 38.98 24.88 -41.12
N SER A 5 38.65 23.73 -41.73
CA SER A 5 37.38 23.46 -42.37
C SER A 5 36.21 23.65 -41.38
N PHE A 6 35.35 24.62 -41.65
CA PHE A 6 34.12 24.91 -40.91
C PHE A 6 33.16 23.70 -40.81
N VAL A 7 33.39 22.65 -41.59
CA VAL A 7 32.60 21.42 -41.60
C VAL A 7 32.75 20.61 -40.29
N PHE A 8 33.90 20.70 -39.61
CA PHE A 8 34.12 19.97 -38.35
C PHE A 8 33.36 20.56 -37.16
N LEU A 9 32.96 21.84 -37.20
CA LEU A 9 32.28 22.50 -36.08
C LEU A 9 30.79 22.15 -36.01
N ILE A 10 30.16 21.85 -37.15
CA ILE A 10 28.72 21.51 -37.24
C ILE A 10 28.46 20.07 -36.77
N LEU A 11 29.44 19.17 -36.93
CA LEU A 11 29.33 17.79 -36.47
C LEU A 11 29.34 17.63 -34.94
N ILE A 12 29.92 18.57 -34.18
CA ILE A 12 29.97 18.48 -32.71
C ILE A 12 28.63 18.92 -32.07
N ILE A 13 27.86 19.78 -32.75
CA ILE A 13 26.59 20.30 -32.22
C ILE A 13 25.46 19.26 -32.35
N LEU A 14 25.55 18.33 -33.31
CA LEU A 14 24.52 17.30 -33.52
C LEU A 14 24.61 16.10 -32.56
N ILE A 15 25.71 15.92 -31.83
CA ILE A 15 25.91 14.79 -30.90
C ILE A 15 25.57 15.18 -29.44
N SER A 16 25.33 16.46 -29.17
CA SER A 16 25.19 16.99 -27.80
C SER A 16 23.73 17.28 -27.38
N GLY A 17 22.74 16.75 -28.11
CA GLY A 17 21.32 17.08 -27.92
C GLY A 17 20.40 15.94 -27.48
N CYS A 18 20.89 14.72 -27.25
CA CYS A 18 20.13 13.74 -26.48
C CYS A 18 20.47 13.93 -25.00
N SER A 19 19.77 14.87 -24.35
CA SER A 19 19.77 15.01 -22.89
C SER A 19 19.07 13.81 -22.25
N GLY A 20 19.74 12.66 -22.30
CA GLY A 20 19.39 11.51 -21.48
C GLY A 20 19.91 11.75 -20.07
N SER A 21 19.08 12.37 -19.22
CA SER A 21 18.96 12.08 -17.79
C SER A 21 18.18 13.19 -17.06
N SER A 22 16.87 13.22 -17.27
CA SER A 22 15.93 13.67 -16.22
C SER A 22 14.73 12.73 -16.17
N GLN A 23 14.97 11.42 -16.31
CA GLN A 23 14.05 10.39 -15.82
C GLN A 23 14.29 10.18 -14.31
N THR A 24 14.29 11.26 -13.55
CA THR A 24 14.20 11.20 -12.09
C THR A 24 12.73 11.02 -11.76
N LYS A 25 12.36 9.77 -11.43
CA LYS A 25 11.04 9.33 -10.92
C LYS A 25 9.85 9.57 -11.86
N VAL A 26 9.72 8.77 -12.93
CA VAL A 26 8.36 8.36 -13.33
C VAL A 26 7.90 7.38 -12.26
N ARG A 27 7.25 7.86 -11.19
CA ARG A 27 6.44 6.98 -10.34
C ARG A 27 5.43 6.34 -11.29
N SER A 28 5.60 5.04 -11.52
CA SER A 28 4.74 4.33 -12.44
C SER A 28 3.29 4.48 -11.97
N LYS A 29 2.44 5.12 -12.78
CA LYS A 29 0.98 5.13 -12.60
C LYS A 29 0.38 3.72 -12.73
N SER A 30 1.19 2.70 -13.04
CA SER A 30 0.73 1.32 -13.08
C SER A 30 0.15 0.92 -11.73
N MET A 31 -1.10 0.47 -11.76
CA MET A 31 -1.82 -0.07 -10.62
C MET A 31 -1.84 -1.59 -10.62
N LEU A 32 -1.02 -2.21 -11.49
CA LEU A 32 -0.86 -3.65 -11.50
C LEU A 32 -0.15 -4.07 -10.21
N TYR A 33 -0.92 -4.67 -9.31
CA TYR A 33 -0.45 -5.31 -8.10
C TYR A 33 -1.07 -6.70 -8.08
N ASP A 34 -0.21 -7.72 -8.01
CA ASP A 34 -0.65 -9.10 -7.84
C ASP A 34 -0.82 -9.33 -6.35
N PHE A 35 -2.08 -9.30 -5.89
CA PHE A 35 -2.40 -9.43 -4.47
C PHE A 35 -2.70 -10.88 -4.13
N ASN A 36 -1.89 -11.44 -3.22
CA ASN A 36 -2.19 -12.71 -2.59
C ASN A 36 -3.29 -12.51 -1.56
N GLU A 37 -4.48 -13.08 -1.79
CA GLU A 37 -5.57 -13.04 -0.81
C GLU A 37 -5.25 -13.97 0.39
N PRO A 38 -5.57 -13.55 1.64
CA PRO A 38 -5.43 -14.42 2.80
C PRO A 38 -6.44 -15.56 2.72
N PHE A 39 -6.03 -16.74 3.17
CA PHE A 39 -6.84 -17.97 3.12
C PHE A 39 -7.29 -18.44 4.52
N ARG A 40 -6.73 -17.87 5.59
CA ARG A 40 -7.13 -18.10 6.97
C ARG A 40 -7.49 -16.78 7.64
N PHE A 41 -8.67 -16.76 8.25
CA PHE A 41 -9.21 -15.61 8.97
C PHE A 41 -9.46 -15.99 10.43
N PRO A 42 -9.39 -15.02 11.36
CA PRO A 42 -9.64 -15.24 12.78
C PRO A 42 -11.13 -15.39 13.14
N PHE A 43 -12.01 -15.34 12.14
CA PHE A 43 -13.44 -15.62 12.26
C PHE A 43 -13.98 -16.20 10.95
N GLU A 44 -15.18 -16.78 10.99
CA GLU A 44 -15.83 -17.30 9.80
C GLU A 44 -16.22 -16.16 8.84
N VAL A 45 -15.69 -16.18 7.61
CA VAL A 45 -16.06 -15.22 6.57
C VAL A 45 -17.16 -15.83 5.69
N ASN A 46 -18.28 -15.12 5.54
CA ASN A 46 -19.40 -15.54 4.70
C ASN A 46 -19.91 -14.45 3.74
N GLU A 47 -19.23 -13.31 3.70
CA GLU A 47 -19.38 -12.29 2.67
C GLU A 47 -18.00 -11.76 2.29
N VAL A 48 -17.71 -11.81 0.99
CA VAL A 48 -16.51 -11.23 0.39
C VAL A 48 -16.94 -10.24 -0.68
N ARG A 49 -16.34 -9.06 -0.69
CA ARG A 49 -16.51 -8.07 -1.76
C ARG A 49 -15.23 -7.29 -1.98
N THR A 50 -15.06 -6.78 -3.18
CA THR A 50 -13.94 -5.92 -3.55
C THR A 50 -14.48 -4.60 -4.08
N GLU A 51 -13.88 -3.50 -3.64
CA GLU A 51 -14.15 -2.16 -4.14
C GLU A 51 -12.83 -1.49 -4.57
N ILE A 52 -12.90 -0.69 -5.63
CA ILE A 52 -11.81 0.21 -6.00
C ILE A 52 -12.22 1.59 -5.45
N ALA A 53 -11.52 2.04 -4.42
CA ALA A 53 -11.71 3.38 -3.87
C ALA A 53 -10.73 4.33 -4.55
N MET A 54 -11.27 5.25 -5.35
CA MET A 54 -10.55 6.36 -5.95
C MET A 54 -11.08 7.64 -5.31
N ASP A 55 -10.35 8.19 -4.35
CA ASP A 55 -10.71 9.49 -3.76
C ASP A 55 -10.35 10.61 -4.74
N ASN A 56 -9.12 10.57 -5.27
CA ASN A 56 -8.68 11.34 -6.42
C ASN A 56 -7.70 10.49 -7.27
N PRO A 57 -8.05 10.18 -8.54
CA PRO A 57 -7.25 9.28 -9.38
C PRO A 57 -5.83 9.78 -9.68
N ASP A 58 -5.54 11.06 -9.43
CA ASP A 58 -4.20 11.61 -9.58
C ASP A 58 -3.40 11.62 -8.26
N SER A 59 -4.02 11.38 -7.09
CA SER A 59 -3.30 11.41 -5.80
C SER A 59 -3.28 10.10 -5.04
N LEU A 60 -4.41 9.39 -4.93
CA LEU A 60 -4.54 8.18 -4.14
C LEU A 60 -5.51 7.20 -4.80
N GLN A 61 -5.00 6.00 -5.08
CA GLN A 61 -5.81 4.90 -5.55
C GLN A 61 -5.70 3.70 -4.60
N GLN A 62 -6.85 3.13 -4.24
CA GLN A 62 -6.95 2.04 -3.29
C GLN A 62 -7.74 0.85 -3.85
N TYR A 63 -7.24 -0.35 -3.59
CA TYR A 63 -8.02 -1.58 -3.68
C TYR A 63 -8.42 -1.99 -2.28
N VAL A 64 -9.72 -2.19 -2.04
CA VAL A 64 -10.25 -2.59 -0.74
C VAL A 64 -10.99 -3.91 -0.90
N PHE A 65 -10.53 -4.91 -0.15
CA PHE A 65 -11.14 -6.24 -0.06
C PHE A 65 -11.80 -6.35 1.30
N HIS A 66 -13.06 -6.74 1.34
CA HIS A 66 -13.82 -6.89 2.56
C HIS A 66 -14.07 -8.36 2.82
N TYR A 67 -13.79 -8.79 4.03
CA TYR A 67 -14.04 -10.13 4.53
C TYR A 67 -14.92 -10.02 5.77
N LYS A 68 -16.18 -10.39 5.63
CA LYS A 68 -17.22 -10.13 6.62
C LYS A 68 -17.92 -11.39 7.07
N ASN A 69 -18.26 -11.41 8.36
CA ASN A 69 -19.29 -12.30 8.90
C ASN A 69 -20.59 -11.51 9.06
N LYS A 70 -21.64 -11.88 8.33
CA LYS A 70 -22.93 -11.18 8.39
C LYS A 70 -23.64 -11.29 9.74
N GLN A 71 -23.43 -12.40 10.44
CA GLN A 71 -24.12 -12.73 11.69
C GLN A 71 -23.44 -12.06 12.88
N THR A 72 -22.10 -12.11 12.96
CA THR A 72 -21.33 -11.49 14.05
C THR A 72 -20.96 -10.04 13.77
N THR A 73 -21.17 -9.58 12.52
CA THR A 73 -20.84 -8.22 12.03
C THR A 73 -19.34 -7.88 12.02
N GLN A 74 -18.49 -8.87 12.31
CA GLN A 74 -17.04 -8.76 12.20
C GLN A 74 -16.64 -8.54 10.75
N GLU A 75 -15.73 -7.59 10.51
CA GLU A 75 -15.24 -7.28 9.19
C GLU A 75 -13.73 -6.98 9.23
N ILE A 76 -13.00 -7.58 8.30
CA ILE A 76 -11.62 -7.23 7.99
C ILE A 76 -11.61 -6.59 6.61
N LYS A 77 -11.05 -5.39 6.53
CA LYS A 77 -10.68 -4.75 5.26
C LYS A 77 -9.21 -4.98 5.01
N CYS A 78 -8.85 -5.56 3.86
CA CYS A 78 -7.52 -5.44 3.30
C CYS A 78 -7.50 -4.24 2.36
N ILE A 79 -6.60 -3.28 2.58
CA ILE A 79 -6.52 -2.07 1.79
C ILE A 79 -5.11 -1.94 1.24
N LEU A 80 -5.00 -1.90 -0.10
CA LEU A 80 -3.76 -1.62 -0.80
C LEU A 80 -3.82 -0.20 -1.35
N SER A 81 -2.98 0.68 -0.84
CA SER A 81 -2.94 2.09 -1.21
C SER A 81 -1.70 2.38 -2.04
N LYS A 82 -1.86 3.09 -3.15
CA LYS A 82 -0.74 3.65 -3.90
C LYS A 82 -0.91 5.17 -4.00
N VAL A 83 0.08 5.89 -3.51
CA VAL A 83 0.14 7.35 -3.64
C VAL A 83 0.90 7.70 -4.91
N ILE A 84 0.23 8.43 -5.81
CA ILE A 84 0.70 8.69 -7.17
C ILE A 84 1.57 9.95 -7.18
N ASP A 85 1.07 11.07 -6.65
CA ASP A 85 1.73 12.37 -6.79
C ASP A 85 2.42 12.91 -5.53
N GLU A 86 1.95 12.59 -4.31
CA GLU A 86 2.60 13.05 -3.06
C GLU A 86 3.44 11.95 -2.41
N PRO A 87 4.58 12.26 -1.75
CA PRO A 87 5.22 11.29 -0.90
C PRO A 87 4.31 11.02 0.29
N GLU A 88 3.73 9.81 0.36
CA GLU A 88 3.26 9.26 1.64
C GLU A 88 4.47 8.89 2.50
N ASP A 89 5.34 9.86 2.74
CA ASP A 89 6.43 9.70 3.67
C ASP A 89 5.82 9.85 5.07
N ILE A 90 5.71 8.71 5.75
CA ILE A 90 5.80 8.58 7.21
C ILE A 90 4.48 8.68 8.01
N SER A 91 3.35 9.13 7.45
CA SER A 91 2.12 9.32 8.25
C SER A 91 1.58 8.03 8.89
N PHE A 92 1.60 6.90 8.17
CA PHE A 92 1.10 5.63 8.71
C PHE A 92 2.01 5.02 9.78
N LYS A 93 3.23 5.53 9.96
CA LYS A 93 4.19 5.04 10.97
C LYS A 93 3.99 5.74 12.31
N GLN A 94 3.49 6.98 12.30
CA GLN A 94 3.46 7.84 13.48
C GLN A 94 2.43 7.36 14.51
N GLY A 95 2.86 7.28 15.77
CA GLY A 95 2.01 6.87 16.90
C GLY A 95 1.67 5.38 16.97
N LYS A 96 2.13 4.57 16.00
CA LYS A 96 1.83 3.14 15.92
C LYS A 96 2.95 2.30 16.53
N GLN A 97 2.60 1.13 17.06
CA GLN A 97 3.55 0.19 17.64
C GLN A 97 4.32 -0.54 16.53
N PRO A 98 5.66 -0.42 16.45
CA PRO A 98 6.45 -1.18 15.50
C PRO A 98 6.50 -2.67 15.86
N LEU A 99 6.40 -3.54 14.86
CA LEU A 99 6.60 -4.99 14.97
C LEU A 99 7.24 -5.56 13.70
N LYS A 100 7.80 -6.77 13.77
CA LYS A 100 8.38 -7.47 12.61
C LYS A 100 7.47 -8.59 12.13
N LEU A 101 7.35 -8.68 10.80
CA LEU A 101 6.72 -9.80 10.11
C LEU A 101 7.72 -10.95 9.92
N GLU A 102 7.23 -12.13 9.56
CA GLU A 102 8.05 -13.35 9.42
C GLU A 102 9.17 -13.23 8.39
N ASN A 103 8.91 -12.54 7.28
CA ASN A 103 9.92 -12.28 6.26
C ASN A 103 10.91 -11.15 6.63
N GLY A 104 10.81 -10.61 7.85
CA GLY A 104 11.67 -9.54 8.36
C GLY A 104 11.24 -8.12 8.00
N LYS A 105 10.18 -7.93 7.18
CA LYS A 105 9.62 -6.60 6.90
C LYS A 105 9.07 -5.96 8.18
N GLN A 106 9.22 -4.64 8.28
CA GLN A 106 8.69 -3.86 9.39
C GLN A 106 7.21 -3.57 9.15
N ALA A 107 6.39 -3.81 10.18
CA ALA A 107 4.98 -3.43 10.21
C ALA A 107 4.67 -2.56 11.43
N TYR A 108 3.48 -1.97 11.42
CA TYR A 108 3.02 -1.00 12.42
C TYR A 108 1.59 -1.36 12.85
N TYR A 109 1.41 -1.61 14.14
CA TYR A 109 0.13 -1.96 14.75
C TYR A 109 -0.48 -0.74 15.44
N GLU A 110 -1.78 -0.59 15.31
CA GLU A 110 -2.59 0.40 16.00
C GLU A 110 -3.89 -0.23 16.45
N GLU A 111 -4.37 0.22 17.60
CA GLU A 111 -5.62 -0.21 18.21
C GLU A 111 -6.26 1.00 18.87
N ASP A 112 -7.55 1.17 18.62
CA ASP A 112 -8.42 2.06 19.37
C ASP A 112 -9.60 1.26 19.95
N GLU A 113 -10.59 1.97 20.50
CA GLU A 113 -11.72 1.32 21.16
C GLU A 113 -12.59 0.51 20.18
N THR A 114 -12.61 0.85 18.89
CA THR A 114 -13.57 0.33 17.91
C THR A 114 -12.91 -0.46 16.78
N SER A 115 -11.58 -0.42 16.66
CA SER A 115 -10.83 -1.03 15.57
C SER A 115 -9.41 -1.45 15.94
N GLN A 116 -8.89 -2.40 15.17
CA GLN A 116 -7.48 -2.81 15.20
C GLN A 116 -6.93 -2.78 13.79
N SER A 117 -5.69 -2.32 13.61
CA SER A 117 -5.06 -2.28 12.29
C SER A 117 -3.58 -2.64 12.32
N ILE A 118 -3.12 -3.19 11.21
CA ILE A 118 -1.71 -3.48 10.94
C ILE A 118 -1.35 -2.96 9.55
N TRP A 119 -0.23 -2.27 9.45
CA TRP A 119 0.22 -1.55 8.25
C TRP A 119 1.64 -1.95 7.90
N TRP A 120 1.94 -2.11 6.62
CA TRP A 120 3.29 -2.41 6.13
C TRP A 120 3.50 -1.87 4.72
N GLU A 121 4.78 -1.70 4.37
CA GLU A 121 5.17 -1.39 2.99
C GLU A 121 5.07 -2.67 2.16
N GLY A 122 4.16 -2.66 1.19
CA GLY A 122 4.05 -3.68 0.16
C GLY A 122 5.01 -3.41 -0.99
N ASP A 123 4.89 -4.22 -2.04
CA ASP A 123 5.78 -4.10 -3.19
C ASP A 123 5.37 -2.93 -4.09
N ASN A 124 6.29 -2.48 -4.96
CA ASN A 124 6.02 -1.46 -5.98
C ASN A 124 5.50 -0.10 -5.45
N GLY A 125 5.82 0.23 -4.19
CA GLY A 125 5.42 1.49 -3.54
C GLY A 125 3.98 1.50 -3.04
N PHE A 126 3.36 0.33 -2.90
CA PHE A 126 2.06 0.21 -2.22
C PHE A 126 2.24 0.17 -0.71
N VAL A 127 1.31 0.78 0.01
CA VAL A 127 1.13 0.58 1.46
C VAL A 127 -0.06 -0.34 1.64
N ALA A 128 0.16 -1.46 2.30
CA ALA A 128 -0.87 -2.43 2.58
C ALA A 128 -1.27 -2.35 4.06
N ARG A 129 -2.56 -2.53 4.33
CA ARG A 129 -3.08 -2.55 5.70
C ARG A 129 -4.24 -3.51 5.83
N PHE A 130 -4.33 -4.16 6.99
CA PHE A 130 -5.56 -4.77 7.47
C PHE A 130 -6.21 -3.86 8.51
N VAL A 131 -7.53 -3.68 8.41
CA VAL A 131 -8.35 -2.96 9.39
C VAL A 131 -9.48 -3.87 9.82
N TYR A 132 -9.50 -4.22 11.09
CA TYR A 132 -10.55 -5.00 11.74
C TYR A 132 -11.47 -4.09 12.54
N TYR A 133 -12.78 -4.34 12.45
CA TYR A 133 -13.80 -3.72 13.29
C TYR A 133 -15.06 -4.60 13.33
N ILE A 134 -16.00 -4.22 14.20
CA ILE A 134 -17.35 -4.81 14.23
C ILE A 134 -18.41 -3.74 13.93
N ASN A 135 -19.57 -4.17 13.46
CA ASN A 135 -20.74 -3.32 13.20
C ASN A 135 -20.44 -1.99 12.47
N GLY A 136 -19.55 -2.03 11.46
CA GLY A 136 -19.18 -0.83 10.71
C GLY A 136 -18.40 0.22 11.51
N ASN A 137 -17.60 -0.20 12.50
CA ASN A 137 -16.79 0.66 13.38
C ASN A 137 -17.64 1.59 14.28
N ARG A 138 -18.82 1.13 14.70
CA ARG A 138 -19.76 1.90 15.53
C ARG A 138 -19.82 1.42 16.98
N GLU A 139 -19.20 0.29 17.28
CA GLU A 139 -19.23 -0.37 18.59
C GLU A 139 -17.80 -0.64 19.07
N GLN A 140 -17.64 -0.67 20.39
CA GLN A 140 -16.39 -1.06 21.02
C GLN A 140 -16.12 -2.55 20.76
N LEU A 141 -14.84 -2.90 20.57
CA LEU A 141 -14.47 -4.28 20.26
C LEU A 141 -14.74 -5.25 21.42
N ASP A 142 -14.50 -4.83 22.67
CA ASP A 142 -14.70 -5.61 23.89
C ASP A 142 -14.28 -7.08 23.73
N LYS A 143 -15.26 -8.00 23.80
CA LYS A 143 -15.07 -9.46 23.68
C LYS A 143 -14.78 -9.95 22.27
N TYR A 144 -15.00 -9.11 21.25
CA TYR A 144 -14.72 -9.39 19.85
C TYR A 144 -13.36 -8.87 19.41
N LYS A 145 -12.58 -8.28 20.33
CA LYS A 145 -11.20 -7.90 20.05
C LYS A 145 -10.39 -9.13 19.63
N LEU A 146 -9.64 -8.98 18.55
CA LEU A 146 -8.73 -10.02 18.08
C LEU A 146 -7.44 -10.00 18.88
N ASP A 147 -6.77 -11.15 18.93
CA ASP A 147 -5.39 -11.16 19.39
C ASP A 147 -4.52 -10.46 18.36
N LYS A 148 -3.50 -9.74 18.81
CA LYS A 148 -2.56 -9.06 17.91
C LYS A 148 -1.90 -10.02 16.92
N SER A 149 -1.68 -11.26 17.34
CA SER A 149 -1.15 -12.34 16.50
C SER A 149 -2.05 -12.65 15.30
N ASP A 150 -3.36 -12.48 15.41
CA ASP A 150 -4.30 -12.77 14.31
C ASP A 150 -4.08 -11.82 13.13
N LEU A 151 -3.87 -10.53 13.44
CA LEU A 151 -3.55 -9.51 12.43
C LEU A 151 -2.15 -9.69 11.85
N ILE A 152 -1.19 -10.15 12.66
CA ILE A 152 0.16 -10.48 12.19
C ILE A 152 0.13 -11.70 11.25
N GLU A 153 -0.64 -12.74 11.59
CA GLU A 153 -0.80 -13.93 10.73
C GLU A 153 -1.46 -13.56 9.40
N LEU A 154 -2.48 -12.70 9.41
CA LEU A 154 -3.07 -12.16 8.17
C LEU A 154 -2.05 -11.41 7.32
N ALA A 155 -1.25 -10.52 7.93
CA ALA A 155 -0.20 -9.80 7.22
C ALA A 155 0.84 -10.75 6.62
N ASN A 156 1.28 -11.77 7.36
CA ASN A 156 2.25 -12.77 6.89
C ASN A 156 1.74 -13.60 5.70
N GLN A 157 0.44 -13.89 5.62
CA GLN A 157 -0.14 -14.68 4.53
C GLN A 157 -0.06 -14.01 3.15
N VAL A 158 0.04 -12.68 3.12
CA VAL A 158 -0.12 -11.89 1.89
C VAL A 158 1.17 -11.18 1.46
N GLN A 159 2.30 -11.58 2.04
CA GLN A 159 3.64 -11.00 1.84
C GLN A 159 4.46 -11.71 0.77
#